data_AF-A0A3E0VR65-F1
#
_entry.id   AF-A0A3E0VR65-F1
#
_cell.length_a   1.000
_cell.length_b   1.000
_cell.length_c   1.000
_cell.angle_alpha   90.00
_cell.angle_beta   90.00
_cell.angle_gamma   90.00
#
_symmetry.space_group_name_H-M   'P 1'
#
loop_
_entity.id
_entity.type
_entity.pdbx_description
1 polymer ?
#
loop_
_entity_poly.entity_id
_entity_poly.type
_entity_poly.pdbx_seq_one_letter_code
_entity_poly.pdbx_strand_id
1 'polypeptide(L)'
;MDGEVVRQDVVDPASGELVESAAEDRVVALLTPVELIEYEPVGPGDLELLIRILADRIERAPSVMVRLYEQKHRAEEAYQKEFSKMVIKSPNQQITMAREYAKFHSIDELTAMNLAKEQLRYAEWLQDALKSKLYGYLNLNKALAASYIAGPIGQR
;
A
#
# COMPACT_ATOMS: atom_id res chain seq x y z
N MET A 1 -14.80 22.37 9.96
CA MET A 1 -14.96 21.01 10.54
C MET A 1 -15.31 20.13 9.37
N ASP A 2 -14.29 19.75 8.60
CA ASP A 2 -14.49 18.89 7.44
C ASP A 2 -14.53 17.46 7.96
N GLY A 3 -15.70 16.84 7.84
CA GLY A 3 -15.91 15.45 8.23
C GLY A 3 -15.04 14.57 7.35
N GLU A 4 -14.04 13.93 7.96
CA GLU A 4 -13.24 12.90 7.32
C GLU A 4 -14.18 11.79 6.85
N VAL A 5 -14.44 11.74 5.54
CA VAL A 5 -15.24 10.68 4.92
C VAL A 5 -14.38 9.44 4.95
N VAL A 6 -14.49 8.64 6.02
CA VAL A 6 -13.92 7.31 6.08
C VAL A 6 -14.60 6.49 4.99
N ARG A 7 -13.92 6.27 3.87
CA ARG A 7 -14.40 5.34 2.84
C ARG A 7 -14.53 3.96 3.50
N GLN A 8 -15.65 3.29 3.26
CA GLN A 8 -15.86 1.92 3.73
C GLN A 8 -15.48 0.95 2.62
N ASP A 9 -14.96 -0.22 3.00
CA ASP A 9 -14.71 -1.30 2.04
C ASP A 9 -16.05 -1.74 1.44
N VAL A 10 -16.17 -1.71 0.11
CA VAL A 10 -17.33 -2.24 -0.62
C VAL A 10 -16.95 -3.63 -1.14
N VAL A 11 -17.69 -4.63 -0.68
CA VAL A 11 -17.48 -6.04 -1.02
C VAL A 11 -18.65 -6.51 -1.86
N ASP A 12 -18.38 -7.24 -2.94
CA ASP A 12 -19.42 -7.97 -3.67
C ASP A 12 -19.89 -9.16 -2.80
N PRO A 13 -21.16 -9.17 -2.35
CA PRO A 13 -21.66 -10.22 -1.47
C PRO A 13 -21.75 -11.59 -2.16
N ALA A 14 -21.73 -11.66 -3.50
CA ALA A 14 -21.82 -12.90 -4.24
C ALA A 14 -20.46 -13.61 -4.39
N SER A 15 -19.37 -12.84 -4.51
CA SER A 15 -18.03 -13.36 -4.78
C SER A 15 -17.07 -13.20 -3.60
N GLY A 16 -17.37 -12.31 -2.64
CA GLY A 16 -16.44 -11.91 -1.58
C GLY A 16 -15.27 -11.07 -2.09
N GLU A 17 -15.31 -10.63 -3.36
CA GLU A 17 -14.30 -9.76 -3.95
C GLU A 17 -14.50 -8.31 -3.49
N LEU A 18 -13.38 -7.61 -3.29
CA LEU A 18 -13.37 -6.17 -2.99
C LEU A 18 -13.67 -5.40 -4.28
N VAL A 19 -14.76 -4.64 -4.29
CA VAL A 19 -15.16 -3.74 -5.37
C VAL A 19 -14.54 -2.36 -5.15
N GLU A 20 -14.56 -1.86 -3.92
CA GLU A 20 -13.84 -0.66 -3.48
C GLU A 20 -13.17 -0.94 -2.14
N SER A 21 -11.92 -0.49 -1.97
CA SER A 21 -11.13 -0.78 -0.77
C SER A 21 -10.61 0.51 -0.15
N ALA A 22 -10.95 0.76 1.10
CA ALA A 22 -10.34 1.80 1.93
C ALA A 22 -8.93 1.41 2.40
N ALA A 23 -8.38 0.30 1.90
CA ALA A 23 -6.98 -0.08 2.09
C ALA A 23 -6.03 1.05 1.67
N GLU A 24 -6.36 1.80 0.62
CA GLU A 24 -5.63 3.01 0.23
C GLU A 24 -5.54 3.99 1.40
N ASP A 25 -6.66 4.43 1.96
CA ASP A 25 -6.68 5.40 3.06
C ASP A 25 -5.96 4.88 4.31
N ARG A 26 -6.09 3.58 4.62
CA ARG A 26 -5.39 2.96 5.76
C ARG A 26 -3.88 2.90 5.56
N VAL A 27 -3.43 2.58 4.35
CA VAL A 27 -2.01 2.50 4.02
C VAL A 27 -1.41 3.89 3.88
N VAL A 28 -2.13 4.84 3.28
CA VAL A 28 -1.76 6.27 3.26
C VAL A 28 -1.63 6.79 4.69
N ALA A 29 -2.57 6.53 5.59
CA ALA A 29 -2.46 6.95 6.99
C ALA A 29 -1.27 6.28 7.72
N LEU A 30 -0.94 5.03 7.40
CA LEU A 30 0.20 4.30 7.97
C LEU A 30 1.56 4.77 7.44
N LEU A 31 1.62 5.26 6.19
CA LEU A 31 2.87 5.57 5.49
C LEU A 31 3.05 7.08 5.18
N THR A 32 2.04 7.91 5.40
CA THR A 32 2.01 9.31 4.95
C THR A 32 1.13 10.20 5.85
N PRO A 33 1.71 11.20 6.52
CA PRO A 33 1.06 12.49 6.70
C PRO A 33 0.84 13.13 5.32
N VAL A 34 -0.38 13.63 5.11
CA VAL A 34 -0.95 14.18 3.86
C VAL A 34 -0.10 15.30 3.22
N GLU A 35 0.77 15.96 3.98
CA GLU A 35 1.45 17.21 3.58
C GLU A 35 2.56 17.08 2.51
N LEU A 36 2.91 15.88 2.04
CA LEU A 36 4.03 15.68 1.10
C LEU A 36 3.63 15.33 -0.33
N ILE A 37 2.34 15.08 -0.59
CA ILE A 37 1.88 14.74 -1.94
C ILE A 37 1.83 16.01 -2.80
N GLU A 38 1.40 17.13 -2.22
CA GLU A 38 1.14 18.40 -2.92
C GLU A 38 2.25 19.46 -2.79
N TYR A 39 3.28 19.21 -2.00
CA TYR A 39 4.32 20.22 -1.73
C TYR A 39 5.31 20.35 -2.91
N GLU A 40 5.32 21.53 -3.54
CA GLU A 40 6.33 21.94 -4.52
C GLU A 40 7.51 22.62 -3.82
N PRO A 41 8.75 22.11 -3.96
CA PRO A 41 9.93 22.76 -3.38
C PRO A 41 10.16 24.12 -4.04
N VAL A 42 10.19 25.19 -3.24
CA VAL A 42 10.34 26.57 -3.71
C VAL A 42 11.82 26.98 -3.79
N GLY A 43 12.72 26.22 -3.14
CA GLY A 43 14.17 26.44 -3.21
C GLY A 43 15.04 25.23 -2.85
N PRO A 44 16.38 25.34 -2.98
CA PRO A 44 17.32 24.23 -2.75
C PRO A 44 17.28 23.64 -1.33
N GLY A 45 17.09 24.48 -0.30
CA GLY A 45 17.00 24.03 1.09
C GLY A 45 15.76 23.19 1.36
N ASP A 46 14.63 23.56 0.75
CA ASP A 46 13.38 22.79 0.86
C ASP A 46 13.53 21.43 0.17
N LEU A 47 14.23 21.39 -0.97
CA LEU A 47 14.52 20.17 -1.69
C LEU A 47 15.38 19.19 -0.88
N GLU A 48 16.42 19.67 -0.20
CA GLU A 48 17.24 18.86 0.70
C GLU A 48 16.45 18.31 1.89
N LEU A 49 15.60 19.14 2.50
CA LEU A 49 14.72 18.72 3.58
C LEU A 49 13.76 17.63 3.13
N LEU A 50 13.12 17.78 1.96
CA LEU A 50 12.23 16.77 1.38
C LEU A 50 12.96 15.45 1.09
N ILE A 51 14.17 15.52 0.52
CA ILE A 51 15.00 14.34 0.26
C ILE A 51 15.26 13.58 1.57
N ARG A 52 15.63 14.30 2.64
CA ARG A 52 15.87 13.69 3.96
C ARG A 52 14.61 13.05 4.54
N ILE A 53 13.48 13.75 4.51
CA ILE A 53 12.20 13.24 5.02
C ILE A 53 11.76 11.98 4.26
N LEU A 54 11.92 11.96 2.93
CA LEU A 54 11.59 10.78 2.12
C LEU A 54 12.56 9.62 2.38
N ALA A 55 13.86 9.89 2.54
CA ALA A 55 14.86 8.87 2.86
C ALA A 55 14.57 8.20 4.21
N ASP A 56 14.35 9.00 5.27
CA ASP A 56 14.04 8.49 6.62
C ASP A 56 12.76 7.62 6.62
N ARG A 57 11.80 7.92 5.74
CA ARG A 57 10.56 7.12 5.60
C ARG A 57 10.79 5.81 4.86
N ILE A 58 11.53 5.85 3.77
CA ILE A 58 11.90 4.64 3.03
C ILE A 58 12.69 3.69 3.93
N GLU A 59 13.51 4.22 4.84
CA GLU A 59 14.24 3.42 5.83
C GLU A 59 13.32 2.76 6.87
N ARG A 60 12.20 3.40 7.24
CA ARG A 60 11.22 2.84 8.20
C ARG A 60 10.23 1.86 7.56
N ALA A 61 10.01 1.96 6.25
CA ALA A 61 9.05 1.14 5.50
C ALA A 61 9.24 -0.39 5.68
N PRO A 62 10.46 -0.97 5.72
CA PRO A 62 10.64 -2.42 5.86
C PRO A 62 9.93 -3.01 7.09
N SER A 63 9.94 -2.31 8.22
CA SER A 63 9.28 -2.77 9.44
C SER A 63 7.76 -2.86 9.31
N VAL A 64 7.15 -1.93 8.56
CA VAL A 64 5.72 -1.92 8.24
C VAL A 64 5.39 -3.02 7.23
N MET A 65 6.22 -3.16 6.20
CA MET A 65 6.07 -4.20 5.17
C MET A 65 6.08 -5.60 5.79
N VAL A 66 7.02 -5.90 6.69
CA VAL A 66 7.08 -7.20 7.39
C VAL A 66 5.76 -7.48 8.12
N ARG A 67 5.18 -6.50 8.80
CA ARG A 67 3.89 -6.67 9.50
C ARG A 67 2.73 -6.94 8.54
N LEU A 68 2.69 -6.26 7.39
CA LEU A 68 1.67 -6.49 6.37
C LEU A 68 1.80 -7.88 5.74
N TYR A 69 3.03 -8.34 5.47
CA TYR A 69 3.30 -9.71 5.04
C TYR A 69 2.81 -10.74 6.07
N GLU A 70 3.12 -10.54 7.35
CA GLU A 70 2.62 -11.42 8.42
C GLU A 70 1.09 -11.43 8.50
N GLN A 71 0.44 -10.26 8.42
CA GLN A 71 -1.03 -10.17 8.44
C GLN A 71 -1.66 -10.91 7.27
N LYS A 72 -1.11 -10.73 6.06
CA LYS A 72 -1.52 -11.46 4.85
C LYS A 72 -1.34 -12.96 5.03
N HIS A 73 -0.22 -13.42 5.59
CA HIS A 73 0.02 -14.84 5.85
C HIS A 73 -0.97 -15.42 6.87
N ARG A 74 -1.23 -14.73 7.99
CA ARG A 74 -2.22 -15.18 8.98
C ARG A 74 -3.62 -15.26 8.40
N ALA A 75 -4.00 -14.31 7.55
CA ALA A 75 -5.30 -14.34 6.88
C ALA A 75 -5.40 -15.49 5.85
N GLU A 76 -4.32 -15.77 5.11
CA GLU A 76 -4.25 -16.94 4.23
C GLU A 76 -4.39 -18.26 4.99
N GLU A 77 -3.70 -18.41 6.13
CA GLU A 77 -3.80 -19.60 6.98
C GLU A 77 -5.22 -19.77 7.54
N ALA A 78 -5.86 -18.68 7.97
CA ALA A 78 -7.24 -18.71 8.46
C ALA A 78 -8.21 -19.17 7.37
N TYR A 79 -8.14 -18.59 6.17
CA TYR A 79 -8.96 -18.99 5.03
C TYR A 79 -8.72 -20.45 4.65
N GLN A 80 -7.47 -20.88 4.49
CA GLN A 80 -7.17 -22.27 4.11
C GLN A 80 -7.69 -23.27 5.15
N LYS A 81 -7.58 -22.94 6.44
CA LYS A 81 -8.07 -23.77 7.53
C LYS A 81 -9.59 -23.92 7.48
N GLU A 82 -10.32 -22.82 7.37
CA GLU A 82 -11.79 -22.86 7.35
C GLU A 82 -12.32 -23.48 6.05
N PHE A 83 -11.75 -23.11 4.90
CA PHE A 83 -12.07 -23.70 3.60
C PHE A 83 -11.91 -25.22 3.63
N SER A 84 -10.75 -25.72 4.06
CA SER A 84 -10.47 -27.18 4.08
C SER A 84 -11.42 -27.92 5.01
N LYS A 85 -11.72 -27.34 6.18
CA LYS A 85 -12.69 -27.87 7.14
C LYS A 85 -14.10 -27.94 6.53
N MET A 86 -14.51 -26.93 5.76
CA MET A 86 -15.81 -26.91 5.11
C MET A 86 -15.91 -27.86 3.92
N VAL A 87 -14.82 -28.08 3.18
CA VAL A 87 -14.76 -29.11 2.13
C VAL A 87 -15.02 -30.49 2.73
N ILE A 88 -14.40 -30.81 3.87
CA ILE A 88 -14.58 -32.11 4.55
C ILE A 88 -16.01 -32.26 5.10
N LYS A 89 -16.60 -31.18 5.60
CA LYS A 89 -17.96 -31.16 6.16
C LYS A 89 -19.06 -31.12 5.10
N SER A 90 -18.72 -30.92 3.84
CA SER A 90 -19.69 -30.83 2.75
C SER A 90 -20.56 -32.10 2.71
N PRO A 91 -21.90 -31.96 2.69
CA PRO A 91 -22.80 -33.10 2.51
C PRO A 91 -22.75 -33.65 1.07
N ASN A 92 -22.20 -32.89 0.13
CA ASN A 92 -22.12 -33.25 -1.27
C ASN A 92 -20.91 -34.16 -1.54
N GLN A 93 -21.13 -35.29 -2.21
CA GLN A 93 -20.07 -36.24 -2.60
C GLN A 93 -19.27 -35.77 -3.83
N GLN A 94 -19.80 -34.82 -4.61
CA GLN A 94 -19.09 -34.24 -5.75
C GLN A 94 -18.14 -33.14 -5.29
N ILE A 95 -16.86 -33.25 -5.68
CA ILE A 95 -15.79 -32.33 -5.28
C ILE A 95 -16.11 -30.87 -5.65
N THR A 96 -16.70 -30.63 -6.83
CA THR A 96 -17.05 -29.27 -7.26
C THR A 96 -18.07 -28.62 -6.33
N MET A 97 -19.13 -29.35 -6.00
CA MET A 97 -20.17 -28.85 -5.07
C MET A 97 -19.64 -28.70 -3.65
N ALA A 98 -18.72 -29.57 -3.22
CA ALA A 98 -18.05 -29.43 -1.93
C ALA A 98 -17.15 -28.19 -1.85
N ARG A 99 -16.49 -27.83 -2.95
CA ARG A 99 -15.68 -26.61 -3.03
C ARG A 99 -16.54 -25.35 -3.02
N GLU A 100 -17.63 -25.30 -3.78
CA GLU A 100 -18.53 -24.15 -3.77
C GLU A 100 -19.21 -23.98 -2.41
N TYR A 101 -19.63 -25.07 -1.78
CA TYR A 101 -20.08 -25.07 -0.39
C TYR A 101 -19.02 -24.47 0.53
N ALA A 102 -17.78 -24.93 0.43
CA ALA A 102 -16.70 -24.44 1.27
C ALA A 102 -16.38 -22.95 1.04
N LYS A 103 -16.38 -22.48 -0.21
CA LYS A 103 -16.20 -21.05 -0.53
C LYS A 103 -17.29 -20.20 0.12
N PHE A 104 -18.55 -20.60 -0.06
CA PHE A 104 -19.69 -19.88 0.53
C PHE A 104 -19.57 -19.78 2.05
N HIS A 105 -19.15 -20.85 2.71
CA HIS A 105 -19.00 -20.91 4.16
C HIS A 105 -17.69 -20.35 4.71
N SER A 106 -16.74 -19.95 3.86
CA SER A 106 -15.47 -19.31 4.25
C SER A 106 -15.33 -17.91 3.63
N ILE A 107 -16.46 -17.29 3.29
CA ILE A 107 -16.48 -16.00 2.59
C ILE A 107 -15.88 -14.89 3.45
N ASP A 108 -16.10 -14.91 4.77
CA ASP A 108 -15.55 -13.91 5.69
C ASP A 108 -14.02 -14.00 5.75
N GLU A 109 -13.46 -15.21 5.84
CA GLU A 109 -12.01 -15.41 5.81
C GLU A 109 -11.40 -15.09 4.44
N LEU A 110 -12.12 -15.40 3.35
CA LEU A 110 -11.73 -15.04 1.99
C LEU A 110 -11.65 -13.51 1.84
N THR A 111 -12.66 -12.79 2.33
CA THR A 111 -12.69 -11.33 2.33
C THR A 111 -11.55 -10.74 3.17
N ALA A 112 -11.31 -11.26 4.37
CA ALA A 112 -10.21 -10.82 5.22
C ALA A 112 -8.83 -11.05 4.56
N MET A 113 -8.65 -12.19 3.89
CA MET A 113 -7.44 -12.47 3.12
C MET A 113 -7.27 -11.52 1.94
N ASN A 114 -8.34 -11.25 1.19
CA ASN A 114 -8.31 -10.32 0.05
C ASN A 114 -7.97 -8.91 0.50
N LEU A 115 -8.55 -8.44 1.61
CA LEU A 115 -8.24 -7.13 2.19
C LEU A 115 -6.77 -7.01 2.60
N ALA A 116 -6.21 -8.03 3.25
CA ALA A 116 -4.81 -8.03 3.64
C ALA A 116 -3.85 -8.02 2.42
N LYS A 117 -4.22 -8.71 1.33
CA LYS A 117 -3.48 -8.68 0.06
C LYS A 117 -3.51 -7.30 -0.58
N GLU A 118 -4.67 -6.66 -0.60
CA GLU A 118 -4.86 -5.31 -1.12
C GLU A 118 -4.04 -4.27 -0.35
N GLN A 119 -4.05 -4.35 0.99
CA GLN A 119 -3.23 -3.47 1.83
C GLN A 119 -1.73 -3.64 1.56
N LEU A 120 -1.26 -4.88 1.42
CA LEU A 120 0.14 -5.14 1.09
C LEU A 120 0.49 -4.59 -0.30
N ARG A 121 -0.35 -4.83 -1.32
CA ARG A 121 -0.12 -4.34 -2.68
C ARG A 121 -0.04 -2.82 -2.72
N TYR A 122 -0.95 -2.13 -2.06
CA TYR A 122 -0.92 -0.67 -2.01
C TYR A 122 0.32 -0.15 -1.29
N ALA A 123 0.77 -0.82 -0.22
CA ALA A 123 2.01 -0.45 0.47
C ALA A 123 3.26 -0.61 -0.42
N GLU A 124 3.32 -1.67 -1.23
CA GLU A 124 4.39 -1.87 -2.22
C GLU A 124 4.39 -0.75 -3.28
N TRP A 125 3.22 -0.43 -3.84
CA TRP A 125 3.08 0.65 -4.81
C TRP A 125 3.46 2.00 -4.25
N LEU A 126 3.05 2.31 -3.02
CA LEU A 126 3.42 3.56 -2.36
C LEU A 126 4.92 3.63 -2.11
N GLN A 127 5.56 2.54 -1.68
CA GLN A 127 7.01 2.50 -1.48
C GLN A 127 7.76 2.81 -2.80
N ASP A 128 7.31 2.24 -3.92
CA ASP A 128 7.92 2.49 -5.22
C ASP A 128 7.65 3.89 -5.76
N ALA A 129 6.46 4.44 -5.51
CA ALA A 129 6.15 5.84 -5.81
C ALA A 129 7.05 6.80 -5.01
N LEU A 130 7.26 6.53 -3.71
CA LEU A 130 8.14 7.33 -2.86
C LEU A 130 9.61 7.25 -3.29
N LYS A 131 10.11 6.06 -3.65
CA LYS A 131 11.46 5.91 -4.23
C LYS A 131 11.60 6.70 -5.53
N SER A 132 10.60 6.62 -6.41
CA SER A 132 10.59 7.35 -7.68
C SER A 132 10.62 8.87 -7.44
N LYS A 133 9.83 9.35 -6.49
CA LYS A 133 9.81 10.76 -6.08
C LYS A 133 11.14 11.21 -5.49
N LEU A 134 11.77 10.40 -4.62
CA LEU A 134 13.11 10.65 -4.08
C LEU A 134 14.16 10.77 -5.20
N TYR A 135 14.16 9.85 -6.17
CA TYR A 135 15.08 9.93 -7.31
C TYR A 135 14.84 11.18 -8.17
N GLY A 136 13.58 11.58 -8.38
CA GLY A 136 13.23 12.83 -9.03
C GLY A 136 13.87 14.03 -8.31
N TYR A 137 13.72 14.13 -6.99
CA TYR A 137 14.30 15.22 -6.22
C TYR A 137 15.84 15.18 -6.17
N LEU A 138 16.46 14.01 -6.08
CA LEU A 138 17.92 13.89 -6.16
C LEU A 138 18.47 14.37 -7.50
N ASN A 139 17.79 14.07 -8.61
CA ASN A 139 18.19 14.55 -9.94
C ASN A 139 18.00 16.06 -10.08
N LEU A 140 16.89 16.61 -9.57
CA LEU A 140 16.67 18.06 -9.53
C LEU A 140 17.75 18.77 -8.72
N ASN A 141 18.14 18.22 -7.55
CA ASN A 141 19.18 18.82 -6.71
C ASN A 141 20.54 18.85 -7.44
N LYS A 142 20.90 17.75 -8.11
CA LYS A 142 22.12 17.69 -8.93
C LYS A 142 22.10 18.73 -10.07
N ALA A 143 20.97 18.88 -10.76
CA ALA A 143 20.83 19.86 -11.84
C ALA A 143 20.94 21.31 -11.33
N LEU A 144 20.31 21.61 -10.18
CA LEU A 144 20.43 22.92 -9.52
C LEU A 144 21.87 23.20 -9.11
N ALA A 145 22.54 22.27 -8.44
CA ALA A 145 23.96 22.41 -8.06
C ALA A 145 24.86 22.68 -9.27
N ALA A 146 24.64 21.98 -10.39
CA ALA A 146 25.37 22.22 -11.63
C ALA A 146 25.12 23.62 -12.22
N SER A 147 23.89 24.13 -12.13
CA SER A 147 23.55 25.48 -12.61
C SER A 147 24.26 26.60 -11.83
N TYR A 148 24.46 26.42 -10.52
CA TYR A 148 25.23 27.38 -9.70
C TYR A 148 26.73 27.36 -10.04
N ILE A 149 27.29 26.19 -10.39
CA ILE A 149 28.69 26.03 -10.78
C ILE A 149 28.95 26.54 -12.21
N ALA A 150 27.94 26.51 -13.09
CA ALA A 150 28.01 27.01 -14.46
C ALA A 150 27.74 28.53 -14.61
N GLY A 151 27.49 29.26 -13.50
CA GLY A 151 27.43 30.73 -13.47
C GLY A 151 28.78 31.38 -13.82
N PRO A 152 28.81 32.59 -14.38
CA PRO A 152 29.80 32.98 -15.39
C PRO A 152 31.22 33.11 -14.85
N ILE A 153 32.03 32.08 -15.04
CA ILE A 153 33.49 32.22 -15.15
C ILE A 153 33.76 32.69 -16.59
N GLY A 154 33.56 33.98 -16.87
CA GLY A 154 33.88 34.51 -18.20
C GLY A 154 33.25 35.83 -18.64
N GLN A 155 33.13 36.82 -17.76
CA GLN A 155 33.11 38.23 -18.18
C GLN A 155 33.98 39.04 -17.21
N ARG A 156 35.29 39.04 -17.46
CA ARG A 156 36.23 40.07 -17.01
C ARG A 156 37.23 40.31 -18.12
#